data_AF-A0A9W4N4Y5-F1
#
_entry.id   AF-A0A9W4N4Y5-F1
#
_cell.length_a   1.000
_cell.length_b   1.000
_cell.length_c   1.000
_cell.angle_alpha   90.00
_cell.angle_beta   90.00
_cell.angle_gamma   90.00
#
_symmetry.space_group_name_H-M   'P 1'
#
loop_
_entity.id
_entity.type
_entity.pdbx_description
1 polymer ?
#
loop_
_entity_poly.entity_id
_entity_poly.type
_entity_poly.pdbx_seq_one_letter_code
_entity_poly.pdbx_strand_id
1 'polypeptide(L)'
;MTGLTIQDILQTTPKFCNMHLQPLVALDGGALTLLTVQTNLFIGTLAPFAMQRPELRSILKAAMSFEISGQFMLTEVDHGLDARNLRTTATIMPDGDIDLHTPSPDDAKYVRICDRSLDQG
;
A
#
# COMPACT_ATOMS: atom_id res chain seq x y z
N MET A 1 6.08 -12.40 10.28
CA MET A 1 7.13 -11.37 10.44
C MET A 1 7.38 -11.13 11.91
N THR A 2 8.03 -12.06 12.59
CA THR A 2 8.26 -11.95 14.04
C THR A 2 9.32 -10.89 14.32
N GLY A 3 8.86 -9.69 14.65
CA GLY A 3 9.66 -8.66 15.31
C GLY A 3 9.63 -7.27 14.70
N LEU A 4 9.26 -7.08 13.42
CA LEU A 4 9.14 -5.73 12.87
C LEU A 4 8.01 -4.98 13.58
N THR A 5 8.27 -3.77 14.04
CA THR A 5 7.25 -2.91 14.67
C THR A 5 6.84 -1.76 13.75
N ILE A 6 5.71 -1.12 14.04
CA ILE A 6 5.29 0.11 13.33
C ILE A 6 6.36 1.20 13.50
N GLN A 7 7.01 1.27 14.66
CA GLN A 7 8.07 2.24 14.92
C GLN A 7 9.29 2.00 14.03
N ASP A 8 9.63 0.73 13.77
CA ASP A 8 10.71 0.39 12.85
C ASP A 8 10.46 0.91 11.43
N ILE A 9 9.20 0.84 10.98
CA ILE A 9 8.78 1.36 9.67
C ILE A 9 8.83 2.90 9.67
N LEU A 10 8.19 3.54 10.66
CA LEU A 10 8.11 5.00 10.78
C LEU A 10 9.48 5.68 10.81
N GLN A 11 10.44 5.06 11.49
CA GLN A 11 11.78 5.61 11.64
C GLN A 11 12.78 5.01 10.63
N THR A 12 12.32 4.12 9.75
CA THR A 12 13.18 3.43 8.78
C THR A 12 14.42 2.84 9.45
N THR A 13 14.22 2.13 10.57
CA THR A 13 15.32 1.63 11.40
C THR A 13 16.14 0.58 10.62
N PRO A 14 17.38 0.26 11.06
CA PRO A 14 18.15 -0.81 10.44
C PRO A 14 17.39 -2.14 10.36
N LYS A 15 16.46 -2.41 11.28
CA LYS A 15 15.61 -3.61 11.24
C LYS A 15 14.69 -3.62 10.01
N PHE A 16 14.08 -2.48 9.70
CA PHE A 16 13.28 -2.31 8.47
C PHE A 16 14.17 -2.45 7.23
N CYS A 17 15.30 -1.76 7.16
CA CYS A 17 16.22 -1.86 6.02
C CYS A 17 16.71 -3.30 5.80
N ASN A 18 17.13 -3.99 6.87
CA ASN A 18 17.65 -5.36 6.79
C ASN A 18 16.61 -6.37 6.31
N MET A 19 15.32 -6.10 6.51
CA MET A 19 14.23 -6.92 5.96
C MET A 19 14.29 -6.94 4.42
N HIS A 20 14.54 -5.78 3.79
CA HIS A 20 14.64 -5.64 2.34
C HIS A 20 15.96 -6.15 1.75
N LEU A 21 16.91 -6.54 2.60
CA LEU A 21 18.24 -7.05 2.22
C LEU A 21 18.39 -8.55 2.50
N GLN A 22 17.34 -9.23 3.00
CA GLN A 22 17.41 -10.66 3.28
C GLN A 22 17.63 -11.48 2.01
N PRO A 23 18.37 -12.60 2.04
CA PRO A 23 18.59 -13.46 0.86
C PRO A 23 17.29 -13.93 0.16
N LEU A 24 16.17 -13.97 0.88
CA LEU A 24 14.83 -14.24 0.32
C LEU A 24 14.49 -13.31 -0.85
N VAL A 25 15.00 -12.08 -0.84
CA VAL A 25 14.91 -11.08 -1.93
C VAL A 25 15.40 -11.65 -3.27
N ALA A 26 16.47 -12.46 -3.24
CA ALA A 26 17.06 -13.05 -4.43
C ALA A 26 16.33 -14.33 -4.89
N LEU A 27 15.48 -14.90 -4.04
CA LEU A 27 14.79 -16.17 -4.31
C LEU A 27 13.36 -15.97 -4.84
N ASP A 28 12.67 -14.92 -4.38
CA ASP A 28 11.31 -14.60 -4.83
C ASP A 28 11.07 -13.08 -4.86
N GLY A 29 11.16 -12.50 -6.06
CA GLY A 29 10.90 -11.08 -6.28
C GLY A 29 9.42 -10.67 -6.10
N GLY A 30 8.49 -11.61 -6.28
CA GLY A 30 7.06 -11.36 -6.06
C GLY A 30 6.74 -11.21 -4.59
N ALA A 31 7.22 -12.14 -3.76
CA ALA A 31 7.10 -12.06 -2.30
C ALA A 31 7.76 -10.79 -1.74
N LEU A 32 8.93 -10.41 -2.25
CA LEU A 32 9.57 -9.15 -1.89
C LEU A 32 8.72 -7.93 -2.26
N THR A 33 8.12 -7.94 -3.46
CA THR A 33 7.27 -6.85 -3.93
C THR A 33 6.06 -6.69 -3.02
N LEU A 34 5.38 -7.79 -2.68
CA LEU A 34 4.27 -7.80 -1.72
C LEU A 34 4.67 -7.26 -0.34
N LEU A 35 5.79 -7.74 0.19
CA LEU A 35 6.31 -7.31 1.48
C LEU A 35 6.63 -5.81 1.48
N THR A 36 7.24 -5.33 0.40
CA THR A 36 7.62 -3.92 0.24
C THR A 36 6.41 -3.02 0.08
N VAL A 37 5.42 -3.41 -0.73
CA VAL A 37 4.18 -2.64 -0.86
C VAL A 37 3.42 -2.60 0.48
N GLN A 38 3.34 -3.71 1.20
CA GLN A 38 2.69 -3.74 2.51
C GLN A 38 3.39 -2.80 3.50
N THR A 39 4.69 -2.99 3.71
CA THR A 39 5.40 -2.37 4.84
C THR A 39 5.87 -0.96 4.53
N ASN A 40 6.42 -0.71 3.34
CA ASN A 40 6.93 0.59 2.94
C ASN A 40 5.81 1.52 2.47
N LEU A 41 5.00 1.07 1.50
CA LEU A 41 4.02 1.95 0.86
C LEU A 41 2.75 2.07 1.69
N PHE A 42 2.07 0.98 1.99
CA PHE A 42 0.78 1.02 2.69
C PHE A 42 0.95 1.41 4.17
N ILE A 43 1.66 0.60 4.95
CA ILE A 43 1.86 0.86 6.38
C ILE A 43 2.69 2.13 6.59
N GLY A 44 3.75 2.34 5.81
CA GLY A 44 4.57 3.56 5.89
C GLY A 44 3.78 4.85 5.62
N THR A 45 2.79 4.81 4.72
CA THR A 45 1.87 5.95 4.50
C THR A 45 0.87 6.11 5.64
N LEU A 46 0.27 5.02 6.12
CA LEU A 46 -0.82 5.09 7.09
C LEU A 46 -0.34 5.36 8.53
N ALA A 47 0.85 4.89 8.88
CA ALA A 47 1.39 4.94 10.25
C ALA A 47 1.49 6.36 10.83
N PRO A 48 1.99 7.39 10.11
CA PRO A 48 2.04 8.76 10.61
C PRO A 48 0.66 9.32 10.95
N PHE A 49 -0.35 9.02 10.13
CA PHE A 49 -1.73 9.50 10.37
C PHE A 49 -2.35 8.81 11.59
N ALA A 50 -2.09 7.52 11.79
CA ALA A 50 -2.63 6.78 12.93
C ALA A 50 -2.08 7.23 14.30
N MET A 51 -0.99 8.01 14.31
CA MET A 51 -0.53 8.69 15.53
C MET A 51 -1.56 9.71 16.02
N GLN A 52 -2.18 10.43 15.09
CA GLN A 52 -3.16 11.49 15.37
C GLN A 52 -4.61 11.00 15.28
N ARG A 53 -4.83 9.86 14.60
CA ARG A 53 -6.14 9.26 14.34
C ARG A 53 -6.21 7.83 14.90
N PRO A 54 -6.60 7.65 16.17
CA PRO A 54 -6.59 6.36 16.85
C PRO A 54 -7.42 5.27 16.16
N GLU A 55 -8.46 5.64 15.43
CA GLU A 55 -9.32 4.73 14.67
C GLU A 55 -8.56 3.95 13.59
N LEU A 56 -7.43 4.48 13.09
CA LEU A 56 -6.60 3.82 12.06
C LEU A 56 -5.69 2.72 12.63
N ARG A 57 -5.55 2.64 13.97
CA ARG A 57 -4.63 1.68 14.61
C ARG A 57 -5.06 0.23 14.44
N SER A 58 -6.36 -0.04 14.35
CA SER A 58 -6.89 -1.39 14.10
C SER A 58 -6.46 -1.90 12.72
N ILE A 59 -6.56 -1.05 11.69
CA ILE A 59 -6.12 -1.34 10.31
C ILE A 59 -4.62 -1.62 10.29
N LEU A 60 -3.81 -0.79 10.95
CA LEU A 60 -2.36 -1.02 11.05
C LEU A 60 -2.02 -2.35 11.74
N LYS A 61 -2.74 -2.69 12.81
CA LYS A 61 -2.51 -3.96 13.51
C LYS A 61 -2.80 -5.16 12.60
N ALA A 62 -3.93 -5.13 11.89
CA ALA A 62 -4.30 -6.17 10.93
C ALA A 62 -3.31 -6.24 9.75
N ALA A 63 -2.79 -5.10 9.29
CA ALA A 63 -1.79 -5.05 8.23
C ALA A 63 -0.43 -5.62 8.69
N MET A 64 0.00 -5.32 9.92
CA MET A 64 1.24 -5.85 10.50
C MET A 64 1.20 -7.37 10.73
N SER A 65 0.01 -7.94 11.00
CA SER A 65 -0.20 -9.39 11.09
C SER A 65 -0.47 -10.07 9.75
N PHE A 66 -0.57 -9.31 8.65
CA PHE A 66 -0.99 -9.79 7.33
C PHE A 66 -2.39 -10.41 7.31
N GLU A 67 -3.26 -10.05 8.27
CA GLU A 67 -4.69 -10.35 8.20
C GLU A 67 -5.35 -9.59 7.04
N ILE A 68 -4.82 -8.41 6.72
CA ILE A 68 -5.16 -7.67 5.51
C ILE A 68 -3.90 -7.41 4.69
N SER A 69 -4.04 -7.46 3.37
CA SER A 69 -3.00 -7.04 2.42
C SER A 69 -3.40 -5.69 1.81
N GLY A 70 -2.61 -4.66 2.08
CA GLY A 70 -2.77 -3.33 1.51
C GLY A 70 -2.01 -3.21 0.20
N GLN A 71 -2.50 -2.31 -0.65
CA GLN A 71 -1.87 -1.95 -1.92
C GLN A 71 -1.74 -0.43 -2.00
N PHE A 72 -0.85 0.04 -2.88
CA PHE A 72 -0.62 1.47 -3.08
C PHE A 72 -0.89 1.85 -4.54
N MET A 73 -2.12 2.28 -4.82
CA MET A 73 -2.63 2.50 -6.18
C MET A 73 -2.38 3.94 -6.64
N LEU A 74 -1.10 4.30 -6.82
CA LEU A 74 -0.72 5.63 -7.31
C LEU A 74 -0.83 5.72 -8.84
N THR A 75 -0.11 4.85 -9.54
CA THR A 75 0.03 4.81 -11.00
C THR A 75 -1.30 4.59 -11.72
N GLU A 76 -1.52 5.32 -12.80
CA GLU A 76 -2.59 5.11 -13.78
C GLU A 76 -2.01 4.57 -15.11
N VAL A 77 -2.85 4.04 -15.99
CA VAL A 77 -2.41 3.49 -17.28
C VAL A 77 -1.61 4.53 -18.08
N ASP A 78 -2.09 5.77 -18.17
CA ASP A 78 -1.41 6.85 -18.90
C ASP A 78 -0.49 7.74 -18.04
N HIS A 79 -0.50 7.57 -16.71
CA HIS A 79 0.25 8.42 -15.79
C HIS A 79 1.07 7.62 -14.77
N GLY A 80 2.36 7.46 -15.08
CA GLY A 80 3.36 6.89 -14.15
C GLY A 80 4.30 7.95 -13.57
N LEU A 81 5.10 8.56 -14.43
CA LEU A 81 6.10 9.56 -14.02
C LEU A 81 5.48 10.92 -13.65
N ASP A 82 4.28 11.22 -14.18
CA ASP A 82 3.58 12.48 -13.98
C ASP A 82 2.40 12.35 -12.99
N ALA A 83 2.74 12.13 -11.72
CA ALA A 83 1.74 11.97 -10.66
C ALA A 83 0.89 13.24 -10.39
N ARG A 84 1.30 14.41 -10.88
CA ARG A 84 0.54 15.66 -10.69
C ARG A 84 -0.70 15.73 -11.58
N ASN A 85 -0.66 15.03 -12.71
CA ASN A 85 -1.74 15.00 -13.69
C ASN A 85 -2.56 13.71 -13.62
N LEU A 86 -2.49 12.97 -12.50
CA LEU A 86 -3.42 11.88 -12.24
C LEU A 86 -4.86 12.37 -12.36
N ARG A 87 -5.69 11.52 -12.96
CA ARG A 87 -7.04 11.88 -13.39
C ARG A 87 -8.11 11.26 -12.52
N THR A 88 -7.77 10.25 -11.70
CA THR A 88 -8.67 9.79 -10.64
C THR A 88 -8.95 10.91 -9.64
N THR A 89 -10.22 11.04 -9.27
CA THR A 89 -10.68 12.09 -8.34
C THR A 89 -11.32 11.47 -7.11
N ALA A 90 -11.20 12.17 -5.99
CA ALA A 90 -11.88 11.86 -4.74
C ALA A 90 -12.66 13.12 -4.32
N THR A 91 -13.98 13.10 -4.53
CA THR A 91 -14.83 14.26 -4.22
C THR A 91 -15.63 13.99 -2.96
N ILE A 92 -15.53 14.88 -1.98
CA ILE A 92 -16.37 14.81 -0.77
C ILE A 92 -17.76 15.31 -1.14
N MET A 93 -18.75 14.44 -0.95
CA MET A 93 -20.15 14.69 -1.25
C MET A 93 -20.85 15.46 -0.12
N PRO A 94 -22.00 16.09 -0.35
CA PRO A 94 -22.69 16.89 0.68
C PRO A 94 -23.09 16.13 1.95
N ASP A 95 -23.26 14.81 1.85
CA ASP A 95 -23.56 13.90 2.97
C ASP A 95 -22.30 13.42 3.72
N GLY A 96 -21.11 13.74 3.22
CA GLY A 96 -19.83 13.35 3.79
C GLY A 96 -19.23 12.08 3.18
N ASP A 97 -19.91 11.41 2.25
CA ASP A 97 -19.35 10.30 1.49
C ASP A 97 -18.26 10.79 0.52
N ILE A 98 -17.44 9.86 0.02
CA ILE A 98 -16.38 10.15 -0.95
C ILE A 98 -16.70 9.44 -2.26
N ASP A 99 -16.92 10.21 -3.32
CA ASP A 99 -16.99 9.70 -4.69
C ASP A 99 -15.57 9.52 -5.24
N LEU A 100 -15.15 8.26 -5.39
CA LEU A 100 -13.90 7.88 -6.03
C LEU A 100 -14.17 7.56 -7.50
N HIS A 101 -13.81 8.49 -8.38
CA HIS A 101 -14.17 8.42 -9.79
C HIS A 101 -12.95 8.30 -10.71
N THR A 102 -13.01 7.33 -11.62
CA THR A 102 -12.06 7.13 -12.73
C THR A 102 -12.74 7.57 -14.03
N PRO A 103 -12.32 8.67 -14.67
CA PRO A 103 -13.06 9.26 -15.79
C PRO A 103 -12.93 8.51 -17.12
N SER A 104 -11.85 7.77 -17.33
CA SER A 104 -11.66 6.93 -18.52
C SER A 104 -10.84 5.67 -18.23
N PRO A 105 -10.86 4.65 -19.10
CA PRO A 105 -10.02 3.47 -18.95
C PRO A 105 -8.51 3.77 -18.87
N ASP A 106 -8.06 4.86 -19.51
CA ASP A 106 -6.66 5.29 -19.52
C ASP A 106 -6.22 5.90 -18.17
N ASP A 107 -7.21 6.25 -17.34
CA ASP A 107 -7.03 6.76 -15.97
C ASP A 107 -7.20 5.65 -14.92
N ALA A 108 -7.39 4.40 -15.35
CA ALA A 108 -7.50 3.28 -14.44
C ALA A 108 -6.19 3.05 -13.69
N LYS A 109 -6.27 2.66 -12.42
CA LYS A 109 -5.09 2.36 -11.63
C LYS A 109 -4.37 1.13 -12.19
N TYR A 110 -3.05 1.26 -12.38
CA TYR A 110 -2.21 0.26 -13.03
C TYR A 110 -1.08 -0.21 -12.10
N VAL A 111 -1.41 -1.17 -11.24
CA VAL A 111 -0.45 -1.98 -10.47
C VAL A 111 -1.10 -3.35 -10.23
N ARG A 112 -0.53 -4.44 -10.75
CA ARG A 112 -0.97 -5.81 -10.46
C ARG A 112 0.12 -6.58 -9.74
N ILE A 113 -0.01 -6.72 -8.43
CA ILE A 113 0.92 -7.48 -7.58
C ILE A 113 0.28 -8.79 -7.09
N CYS A 114 -1.04 -8.81 -6.88
CA CYS A 114 -1.80 -10.04 -6.63
C CYS A 114 -2.42 -10.56 -7.94
N ASP A 115 -2.21 -11.84 -8.23
CA ASP A 115 -2.81 -12.53 -9.37
C ASP A 115 -4.29 -12.85 -9.09
N ARG A 116 -5.16 -12.58 -10.06
CA ARG A 116 -6.61 -12.87 -10.02
C ARG A 116 -6.93 -14.31 -10.47
N SER A 117 -5.92 -15.10 -10.81
CA SER A 117 -6.07 -16.52 -11.19
C SER A 117 -6.61 -17.41 -10.07
N LEU A 118 -6.59 -16.95 -8.82
CA LEU A 118 -7.15 -17.66 -7.66
C LEU A 118 -8.66 -17.42 -7.44
N ASP A 119 -9.27 -16.49 -8.17
CA ASP A 119 -10.71 -16.18 -8.08
C ASP A 119 -11.57 -16.91 -9.14
N GLN A 120 -10.98 -17.82 -9.92
CA GLN A 120 -11.69 -18.70 -10.85
C GLN A 120 -11.90 -20.11 -10.28
N GLY A 121 -12.36 -20.18 -9.03
CA GLY A 121 -12.80 -21.41 -8.36
C GLY A 121 -14.31 -21.57 -8.40
#